data_AF-X0VJN7-F1
#
_entry.id   AF-X0VJN7-F1
#
_cell.length_a   1.000
_cell.length_b   1.000
_cell.length_c   1.000
_cell.angle_alpha   90.00
_cell.angle_beta   90.00
_cell.angle_gamma   90.00
#
_symmetry.space_group_name_H-M   'P 1'
#
loop_
_entity.id
_entity.type
_entity.pdbx_description
1 polymer ?
#
loop_
_entity_poly.entity_id
_entity_poly.type
_entity_poly.pdbx_seq_one_letter_code
_entity_poly.pdbx_strand_id
1 'polypeptide(L)'
;MGNAGRRTTPRQTAFDVLAGCAVAAAILGTSVCAPTEQTMGDAQRIVYVHVSVAWFSLASFTLMAGAGLVYLVRRSLAWDHWAQAAAEVGWLSSSLTLATGSLWAHEAWGTWWTWDPRLTT
;
A
#
# COMPACT_ATOMS: atom_id res chain seq x y z
N MET A 1 12.54 -15.50 -29.09
CA MET A 1 11.92 -16.78 -28.67
C MET A 1 11.44 -16.61 -27.23
N GLY A 2 10.17 -16.61 -26.84
CA GLY A 2 8.90 -16.38 -27.52
C GLY A 2 8.04 -15.66 -26.48
N ASN A 3 7.49 -14.50 -26.83
CA ASN A 3 6.62 -13.74 -25.94
C ASN A 3 5.23 -14.40 -26.00
N ALA A 4 5.10 -15.53 -25.31
CA ALA A 4 3.81 -16.18 -25.15
C ALA A 4 2.98 -15.28 -24.24
N GLY A 5 2.11 -14.45 -24.84
CA GLY A 5 1.15 -13.63 -24.12
C GLY A 5 0.39 -14.50 -23.14
N ARG A 6 0.75 -14.40 -21.85
CA ARG A 6 0.19 -15.21 -20.78
C ARG A 6 -1.27 -14.78 -20.62
N ARG A 7 -2.17 -15.48 -21.31
CA ARG A 7 -3.61 -15.24 -21.20
C ARG A 7 -4.01 -15.54 -19.76
N THR A 8 -4.51 -14.53 -19.05
CA THR A 8 -5.12 -14.75 -17.74
C THR A 8 -6.32 -15.67 -17.91
N THR A 9 -6.42 -16.67 -17.03
CA THR A 9 -7.57 -17.58 -17.06
C THR A 9 -8.81 -16.84 -16.54
N PRO A 10 -10.04 -17.20 -16.96
CA PRO A 10 -11.26 -16.57 -16.46
C PRO A 10 -11.35 -16.57 -14.93
N ARG A 11 -10.82 -17.62 -14.28
CA ARG A 11 -10.74 -17.74 -12.82
C ARG A 11 -9.79 -16.72 -12.19
N GLN A 12 -8.66 -16.43 -12.82
CA GLN A 12 -7.73 -15.40 -12.34
C GLN A 12 -8.34 -14.02 -12.47
N THR A 13 -8.93 -13.70 -13.62
CA THR A 13 -9.63 -12.41 -13.82
C THR A 13 -10.76 -12.23 -12.80
N ALA A 14 -11.53 -13.29 -12.53
CA ALA A 14 -12.57 -13.24 -11.50
C ALA A 14 -11.99 -12.98 -10.10
N PHE A 15 -10.88 -13.62 -9.75
CA PHE A 15 -10.18 -13.36 -8.49
C PHE A 15 -9.69 -11.92 -8.40
N ASP A 16 -9.07 -11.39 -9.46
CA ASP A 16 -8.54 -10.02 -9.49
C ASP A 16 -9.67 -8.98 -9.33
N VAL A 17 -10.80 -9.18 -10.00
CA VAL A 17 -11.99 -8.32 -9.88
C VAL A 17 -12.55 -8.38 -8.46
N LEU A 18 -12.72 -9.59 -7.90
CA LEU A 18 -13.23 -9.75 -6.53
C LEU A 18 -12.30 -9.12 -5.50
N ALA A 19 -10.99 -9.29 -5.65
CA ALA A 19 -9.99 -8.68 -4.77
C ALA A 19 -10.06 -7.14 -4.87
N GLY A 20 -10.13 -6.59 -6.09
CA GLY A 20 -10.30 -5.15 -6.29
C GLY A 20 -11.59 -4.61 -5.66
N CYS A 21 -12.72 -5.30 -5.84
CA CYS A 21 -13.99 -4.94 -5.22
C CYS A 21 -13.93 -5.00 -3.69
N ALA A 22 -13.27 -6.02 -3.12
CA ALA A 22 -13.14 -6.15 -1.67
C ALA A 22 -12.29 -5.01 -1.07
N VAL A 23 -11.18 -4.64 -1.73
CA VAL A 23 -10.34 -3.51 -1.30
C VAL A 23 -11.13 -2.20 -1.38
N ALA A 24 -11.84 -1.96 -2.49
CA ALA A 24 -12.67 -0.76 -2.63
C ALA A 24 -13.78 -0.70 -1.56
N ALA A 25 -14.45 -1.82 -1.30
CA ALA A 25 -15.47 -1.91 -0.27
C ALA A 25 -14.90 -1.65 1.14
N ALA A 26 -13.69 -2.14 1.45
CA ALA A 26 -13.04 -1.90 2.73
C ALA A 26 -12.68 -0.41 2.92
N ILE A 27 -12.15 0.24 1.87
CA ILE A 27 -11.83 1.69 1.90
C ILE A 27 -13.09 2.52 2.08
N LEU A 28 -14.15 2.24 1.31
CA LEU A 28 -15.42 2.95 1.42
C LEU A 28 -16.11 2.70 2.76
N GLY A 29 -16.12 1.44 3.23
CA GLY A 29 -16.72 1.06 4.50
C GLY A 29 -16.07 1.75 5.68
N THR A 30 -14.74 1.78 5.74
CA THR A 30 -14.02 2.51 6.81
C THR A 30 -14.24 4.02 6.75
N SER A 31 -14.37 4.58 5.54
CA SER A 31 -14.60 6.02 5.35
C SER A 31 -16.03 6.48 5.65
N VAL A 32 -17.02 5.58 5.60
CA VAL A 32 -18.45 5.92 5.80
C VAL A 32 -18.96 5.44 7.16
N CYS A 33 -18.54 4.26 7.62
CA CYS A 33 -19.09 3.63 8.81
C CYS A 33 -18.35 3.99 10.10
N ALA A 34 -17.12 4.53 10.02
CA ALA A 34 -16.39 4.93 11.21
C ALA A 34 -17.08 6.15 11.89
N PRO A 35 -17.34 6.11 13.20
CA PRO A 35 -17.89 7.26 13.90
C PRO A 35 -16.92 8.44 13.85
N THR A 36 -17.46 9.66 13.84
CA THR A 36 -16.65 10.88 13.87
C THR A 36 -16.01 11.05 15.25
N GLU A 37 -14.70 11.28 15.28
CA GLU A 37 -13.93 11.44 16.52
C GLU A 37 -14.19 12.81 17.16
N GLN A 38 -14.18 12.90 18.48
CA GLN A 38 -14.59 14.11 19.21
C GLN A 38 -13.62 15.28 19.03
N THR A 39 -12.31 15.00 18.89
CA THR A 39 -11.28 16.04 18.84
C THR A 39 -10.83 16.38 17.42
N MET A 40 -10.64 15.35 16.58
CA MET A 40 -10.11 15.51 15.21
C MET A 40 -11.20 15.48 14.13
N GLY A 41 -12.45 15.22 14.50
CA GLY A 41 -13.55 15.11 13.54
C GLY A 41 -13.32 14.00 12.53
N ASP A 42 -13.63 14.28 11.26
CA ASP A 42 -13.57 13.29 10.17
C ASP A 42 -12.15 13.00 9.69
N ALA A 43 -11.15 13.82 10.05
CA ALA A 43 -9.74 13.58 9.70
C ALA A 43 -9.26 12.21 10.21
N GLN A 44 -9.80 11.75 11.34
CA GLN A 44 -9.49 10.45 11.92
C GLN A 44 -9.84 9.27 10.98
N ARG A 45 -10.85 9.42 10.11
CA ARG A 45 -11.23 8.36 9.17
C ARG A 45 -10.13 8.05 8.15
N ILE A 46 -9.33 9.05 7.78
CA ILE A 46 -8.19 8.91 6.85
C ILE A 46 -7.13 7.97 7.45
N VAL A 47 -6.97 7.98 8.78
CA VAL A 47 -5.98 7.15 9.49
C VAL A 47 -6.25 5.66 9.28
N TYR A 48 -7.51 5.23 9.22
CA TYR A 48 -7.83 3.82 8.97
C TYR A 48 -7.29 3.32 7.64
N VAL A 49 -7.41 4.13 6.58
CA VAL A 49 -6.86 3.81 5.27
C VAL A 49 -5.34 3.94 5.29
N HIS A 50 -4.82 5.06 5.81
CA HIS A 50 -3.39 5.38 5.85
C HIS A 50 -2.57 4.30 6.57
N VAL A 51 -2.95 3.95 7.80
CA VAL A 51 -2.22 2.97 8.60
C VAL A 51 -2.26 1.59 7.94
N SER A 52 -3.40 1.21 7.37
CA SER A 52 -3.53 -0.07 6.65
C SER A 52 -2.54 -0.15 5.47
N VAL A 53 -2.51 0.88 4.61
CA VAL A 53 -1.61 0.89 3.44
C VAL A 53 -0.13 1.03 3.83
N ALA A 54 0.17 1.69 4.96
CA ALA A 54 1.52 1.77 5.52
C ALA A 54 2.05 0.39 5.94
N TRP A 55 1.22 -0.44 6.59
CA TRP A 55 1.58 -1.81 6.92
C TRP A 55 1.83 -2.66 5.67
N PHE A 56 1.02 -2.50 4.61
CA PHE A 56 1.25 -3.19 3.34
C PHE A 56 2.57 -2.76 2.67
N SER A 57 2.94 -1.48 2.75
CA SER A 57 4.23 -0.99 2.27
C SER A 57 5.39 -1.66 2.99
N LEU A 58 5.38 -1.64 4.33
CA LEU A 58 6.42 -2.25 5.15
C LEU A 58 6.55 -3.76 4.90
N ALA A 59 5.42 -4.46 4.84
CA ALA A 59 5.38 -5.90 4.56
C ALA A 59 5.94 -6.21 3.16
N SER A 60 5.56 -5.43 2.15
CA SER A 60 6.01 -5.63 0.77
C SER A 60 7.52 -5.43 0.62
N PHE A 61 8.09 -4.38 1.23
CA PHE A 61 9.54 -4.19 1.19
C PHE A 61 10.31 -5.23 2.00
N THR A 62 9.73 -5.71 3.11
CA THR A 62 10.32 -6.81 3.89
C THR A 62 10.36 -8.10 3.05
N LEU A 63 9.27 -8.41 2.35
CA LEU A 63 9.20 -9.55 1.43
C LEU A 63 10.16 -9.40 0.25
N MET A 64 10.26 -8.20 -0.34
CA MET A 64 11.20 -7.89 -1.40
C MET A 64 12.65 -8.14 -0.96
N ALA A 65 13.03 -7.61 0.22
CA ALA A 65 14.37 -7.81 0.78
C ALA A 65 14.65 -9.29 1.08
N GLY A 66 13.69 -10.00 1.67
CA GLY A 66 13.81 -11.43 1.96
C GLY A 66 13.92 -12.29 0.70
N ALA A 67 13.07 -12.06 -0.30
CA ALA A 67 13.11 -12.77 -1.58
C ALA A 67 14.41 -12.49 -2.34
N GLY A 68 14.90 -11.24 -2.33
CA GLY A 68 16.19 -10.87 -2.90
C GLY A 68 17.37 -11.57 -2.21
N LEU A 69 17.35 -11.66 -0.87
CA LEU A 69 18.38 -12.40 -0.14
C LEU A 69 18.37 -13.90 -0.51
N VAL A 70 17.18 -14.51 -0.57
CA VAL A 70 17.05 -15.93 -0.98
C VAL A 70 17.48 -16.13 -2.43
N TYR A 71 17.19 -15.17 -3.32
CA TYR A 71 17.66 -15.18 -4.69
C TYR A 71 19.20 -15.20 -4.76
N LEU A 72 19.89 -14.38 -3.97
CA LEU A 72 21.36 -14.36 -3.96
C LEU A 72 21.97 -15.70 -3.53
N VAL A 73 21.32 -16.41 -2.60
CA VAL A 73 21.77 -17.73 -2.11
C VAL A 73 21.43 -18.85 -3.09
N ARG A 74 20.20 -18.87 -3.61
CA ARG A 74 19.65 -20.00 -4.40
C ARG A 74 19.78 -19.81 -5.91
N ARG A 75 20.01 -18.58 -6.37
CA ARG A 75 20.10 -18.16 -7.78
C ARG A 75 18.96 -18.69 -8.67
N SER A 76 17.75 -18.73 -8.11
CA SER A 76 16.56 -19.18 -8.82
C SER A 76 15.68 -17.99 -9.19
N LEU A 77 15.36 -17.86 -10.49
CA LEU A 77 14.52 -16.80 -11.04
C LEU A 77 13.12 -16.72 -10.41
N ALA A 78 12.65 -17.80 -9.77
CA ALA A 78 11.39 -17.76 -9.03
C ALA A 78 11.43 -16.71 -7.90
N TRP A 79 12.54 -16.62 -7.18
CA TRP A 79 12.71 -15.64 -6.08
C TRP A 79 12.91 -14.22 -6.61
N ASP A 80 13.50 -14.08 -7.78
CA ASP A 80 13.61 -12.79 -8.48
C ASP A 80 12.23 -12.25 -8.87
N HIS A 81 11.36 -13.11 -9.44
CA HIS A 81 9.98 -12.74 -9.73
C HIS A 81 9.17 -12.38 -8.48
N TRP A 82 9.39 -13.08 -7.36
CA TRP A 82 8.77 -12.71 -6.07
C TRP A 82 9.24 -11.34 -5.58
N ALA A 83 10.54 -11.06 -5.68
CA ALA A 83 11.10 -9.76 -5.30
C ALA A 83 10.54 -8.64 -6.18
N GLN A 84 10.45 -8.84 -7.50
CA GLN A 84 9.87 -7.88 -8.42
C GLN A 84 8.39 -7.60 -8.10
N ALA A 85 7.57 -8.65 -7.92
CA ALA A 85 6.16 -8.50 -7.59
C ALA A 85 5.97 -7.75 -6.25
N ALA A 86 6.79 -8.07 -5.24
CA ALA A 86 6.78 -7.37 -3.96
C ALA A 86 7.22 -5.90 -4.09
N ALA A 87 8.17 -5.60 -4.98
CA ALA A 87 8.61 -4.24 -5.26
C ALA A 87 7.49 -3.39 -5.88
N GLU A 88 6.74 -3.93 -6.84
CA GLU A 88 5.62 -3.24 -7.50
C GLU A 88 4.51 -2.91 -6.49
N VAL A 89 4.11 -3.88 -5.66
CA VAL A 89 3.11 -3.68 -4.60
C VAL A 89 3.63 -2.71 -3.53
N GLY A 90 4.90 -2.83 -3.14
CA GLY A 90 5.56 -1.94 -2.19
C GLY A 90 5.60 -0.50 -2.68
N TRP A 91 5.92 -0.27 -3.95
CA TRP A 91 5.93 1.08 -4.52
C TRP A 91 4.54 1.72 -4.54
N LEU A 92 3.52 0.97 -4.95
CA LEU A 92 2.13 1.46 -4.97
C LEU A 92 1.62 1.80 -3.56
N SER A 93 1.79 0.87 -2.61
CA SER A 93 1.35 1.07 -1.22
C SER A 93 2.12 2.19 -0.52
N SER A 94 3.42 2.35 -0.78
CA SER A 94 4.22 3.45 -0.24
C SER A 94 3.79 4.81 -0.80
N SER A 95 3.55 4.88 -2.11
CA SER A 95 3.05 6.10 -2.75
C SER A 95 1.69 6.51 -2.17
N LEU A 96 0.80 5.53 -1.95
CA LEU A 96 -0.50 5.78 -1.32
C LEU A 96 -0.36 6.17 0.16
N THR A 97 0.62 5.59 0.87
CA THR A 97 0.94 5.96 2.26
C THR A 97 1.37 7.43 2.35
N LEU A 98 2.26 7.88 1.46
CA LEU A 98 2.71 9.27 1.41
C LEU A 98 1.56 10.24 1.06
N ALA A 99 0.71 9.86 0.09
CA ALA A 99 -0.43 10.68 -0.31
C ALA A 99 -1.46 10.81 0.83
N THR A 100 -1.86 9.69 1.42
CA THR A 100 -2.84 9.67 2.52
C THR A 100 -2.30 10.30 3.80
N GLY A 101 -0.99 10.15 4.07
CA GLY A 101 -0.33 10.81 5.20
C GLY A 101 -0.30 12.32 5.05
N SER A 102 0.04 12.82 3.85
CA SER A 102 0.00 14.25 3.55
C SER A 102 -1.42 14.83 3.66
N LEU A 103 -2.42 14.08 3.19
CA LEU A 103 -3.83 14.49 3.29
C LEU A 103 -4.28 14.57 4.75
N TRP A 104 -3.95 13.56 5.55
CA TRP A 104 -4.25 13.57 6.98
C TRP A 104 -3.57 14.74 7.69
N ALA A 105 -2.29 15.01 7.39
CA ALA A 105 -1.54 16.12 7.99
C ALA A 105 -2.18 17.48 7.65
N HIS A 106 -2.68 17.66 6.43
CA HIS A 106 -3.38 18.88 6.04
C HIS A 106 -4.66 19.09 6.86
N GLU A 107 -5.48 18.05 7.01
CA GLU A 107 -6.73 18.17 7.77
C GLU A 107 -6.49 18.30 9.28
N ALA A 108 -5.49 17.60 9.82
CA ALA A 108 -5.20 17.61 11.25
C ALA A 108 -4.45 18.87 11.70
N TRP A 109 -3.51 19.38 10.90
CA TRP A 109 -2.59 20.45 11.28
C TRP A 109 -2.66 21.68 10.39
N GLY A 110 -3.48 21.67 9.34
CA GLY A 110 -3.59 22.77 8.37
C GLY A 110 -2.48 22.79 7.32
N THR A 111 -1.54 21.84 7.34
CA THR A 111 -0.36 21.84 6.47
C THR A 111 -0.02 20.45 5.94
N TRP A 112 0.22 20.33 4.64
CA TRP A 112 0.52 19.04 3.98
C TRP A 112 1.88 18.44 4.38
N TRP A 113 2.88 19.29 4.53
CA TRP A 113 4.25 18.93 4.90
C TRP A 113 5.00 20.20 5.30
N THR A 114 5.60 20.22 6.49
CA THR A 114 6.38 21.36 6.98
C THR A 114 7.80 20.95 7.30
N TRP A 115 8.76 21.70 6.78
CA TRP A 115 10.19 21.54 7.05
C TRP A 115 10.62 22.45 8.20
N ASP A 116 9.84 22.53 9.28
CA ASP A 116 10.19 23.37 10.43
C ASP A 116 11.40 22.74 11.17
N PRO A 117 12.50 23.48 11.41
CA PRO A 117 13.66 22.99 12.16
C PRO A 117 13.28 22.37 13.52
N ARG A 118 12.25 22.88 14.18
CA ARG A 118 11.77 22.39 15.49
C ARG A 118 11.22 20.95 15.45
N LEU A 119 10.86 20.46 14.26
CA LEU A 119 10.40 19.09 14.02
C LEU A 119 11.52 18.19 13.47
N THR A 120 12.71 18.72 13.25
CA THR A 120 13.84 18.02 12.61
C THR A 120 15.16 18.10 13.40
N THR A 121 15.19 18.80 14.55
CA THR A 121 16.26 18.79 15.56
C THR A 121 15.79 18.13 16.83
#